data_AF-A0A357HZE2-F1
#
_entry.id   AF-A0A357HZE2-F1
#
_cell.length_a   1.000
_cell.length_b   1.000
_cell.length_c   1.000
_cell.angle_alpha   90.00
_cell.angle_beta   90.00
_cell.angle_gamma   90.00
#
_symmetry.space_group_name_H-M   'P 1'
#
loop_
_entity.id
_entity.type
_entity.pdbx_description
1 polymer ?
#
loop_
_entity_poly.entity_id
_entity_poly.type
_entity_poly.pdbx_seq_one_letter_code
_entity_poly.pdbx_strand_id
1 'polypeptide(L)'
;KATFQFHESGDANENAVINAAYLEGNPFYMVSVFHLLQRSEQSSATSLDLRIRASSPARIEAYSGDGELIFIDADGDGTFTSPGDILRSDTDSDGHPNVPFLTDSDSSSLELMILPESLPVNGMLDIHIESQSDQGWRSDSVDTIHYHE
;
A
#
# COMPACT_ATOMS: atom_id res chain seq x y z
N LYS A 1 5.15 -22.43 10.63
CA LYS A 1 6.10 -22.52 9.50
C LYS A 1 5.39 -21.88 8.31
N ALA A 2 5.70 -20.63 7.99
CA ALA A 2 5.06 -19.92 6.88
C ALA A 2 5.64 -20.43 5.55
N THR A 3 4.78 -20.51 4.53
CA THR A 3 5.17 -20.82 3.15
C THR A 3 4.70 -19.66 2.30
N PHE A 4 5.59 -19.11 1.48
CA PHE A 4 5.30 -17.99 0.60
C PHE A 4 5.14 -18.51 -0.84
N GLN A 5 4.09 -18.07 -1.52
CA GLN A 5 3.86 -18.33 -2.95
C GLN A 5 3.86 -17.00 -3.68
N PHE A 6 4.67 -16.90 -4.72
CA PHE A 6 4.82 -15.71 -5.55
C PHE A 6 4.11 -15.94 -6.89
N HIS A 7 3.36 -14.94 -7.36
CA HIS A 7 2.86 -14.88 -8.73
C HIS A 7 3.47 -13.65 -9.40
N GLU A 8 4.25 -13.88 -10.45
CA GLU A 8 4.84 -12.83 -11.28
C GLU A 8 3.91 -12.63 -12.48
N SER A 9 3.21 -11.49 -12.54
CA SER A 9 2.47 -11.11 -13.74
C SER A 9 3.41 -10.35 -14.67
N GLY A 10 3.85 -11.02 -15.73
CA GLY A 10 4.75 -10.45 -16.72
C GLY A 10 4.10 -9.33 -17.53
N ASP A 11 4.65 -8.14 -17.41
CA ASP A 11 5.17 -7.34 -18.52
C ASP A 11 6.42 -6.63 -17.98
N ALA A 12 7.42 -6.40 -18.83
CA ALA A 12 8.72 -5.85 -18.44
C ALA A 12 8.54 -4.48 -17.75
N ASN A 13 8.53 -4.48 -16.41
CA ASN A 13 8.19 -3.33 -15.58
C ASN A 13 9.42 -2.74 -14.92
N GLU A 14 9.46 -1.42 -14.93
CA GLU A 14 10.48 -0.62 -14.24
C GLU A 14 10.21 -0.52 -12.73
N ASN A 15 9.09 -1.00 -12.19
CA ASN A 15 8.81 -1.00 -10.75
C ASN A 15 8.16 -2.33 -10.28
N ALA A 16 8.48 -2.79 -9.08
CA ALA A 16 7.88 -3.97 -8.45
C ALA A 16 7.53 -3.67 -6.97
N VAL A 17 6.32 -4.03 -6.55
CA VAL A 17 5.91 -4.02 -5.15
C VAL A 17 5.93 -5.45 -4.64
N ILE A 18 6.81 -5.76 -3.69
CA ILE A 18 7.03 -7.12 -3.20
C ILE A 18 6.46 -7.26 -1.80
N ASN A 19 5.54 -8.20 -1.64
CA ASN A 19 5.10 -8.73 -0.36
C ASN A 19 4.98 -10.25 -0.42
N ALA A 20 5.27 -10.88 0.70
CA ALA A 20 5.05 -12.28 0.95
C ALA A 20 4.64 -12.43 2.41
N ALA A 21 3.35 -12.28 2.69
CA ALA A 21 2.81 -12.49 4.03
C ALA A 21 1.46 -13.22 3.95
N TYR A 22 1.33 -14.33 4.68
CA TYR A 22 0.03 -14.87 5.05
C TYR A 22 -0.33 -14.23 6.39
N LEU A 23 -1.32 -13.34 6.37
CA LEU A 23 -1.69 -12.51 7.51
C LEU A 23 -3.00 -13.00 8.11
N GLU A 24 -2.93 -13.42 9.38
CA GLU A 24 -4.12 -13.59 10.21
C GLU A 24 -4.33 -12.31 11.01
N GLY A 25 -5.44 -11.64 10.74
CA GLY A 25 -5.84 -10.41 11.41
C GLY A 25 -6.77 -10.67 12.59
N ASN A 26 -6.63 -9.85 13.63
CA ASN A 26 -7.64 -9.72 14.66
C ASN A 26 -8.39 -8.40 14.39
N PRO A 27 -9.74 -8.41 14.27
CA PRO A 27 -10.50 -7.22 13.87
C PRO A 27 -10.44 -6.07 14.90
N PHE A 28 -9.87 -6.29 16.09
CA PHE A 28 -9.73 -5.29 17.14
C PHE A 28 -8.34 -4.61 17.16
N TYR A 29 -7.41 -5.06 16.31
CA TYR A 29 -6.05 -4.51 16.23
C TYR A 29 -5.66 -4.25 14.78
N MET A 30 -4.83 -3.22 14.57
CA MET A 30 -4.24 -2.99 13.27
C MET A 30 -3.26 -4.11 12.91
N VAL A 31 -3.32 -4.56 11.67
CA VAL A 31 -2.36 -5.48 11.07
C VAL A 31 -1.30 -4.66 10.33
N SER A 32 -0.02 -4.90 10.65
CA SER A 32 1.10 -4.29 9.95
C SER A 32 1.52 -5.14 8.75
N VAL A 33 1.71 -4.50 7.60
CA VAL A 33 2.12 -5.11 6.34
C VAL A 33 3.25 -4.30 5.72
N PHE A 34 4.41 -4.93 5.53
CA PHE A 34 5.59 -4.27 4.99
C PHE A 34 5.74 -4.58 3.50
N HIS A 35 5.87 -3.51 2.72
CA HIS A 35 6.13 -3.57 1.29
C HIS A 35 7.51 -3.02 0.98
N LEU A 36 8.20 -3.69 0.07
CA LEU A 36 9.35 -3.12 -0.61
C LEU A 36 8.89 -2.68 -2.01
N LEU A 37 9.04 -1.39 -2.29
CA LEU A 37 8.93 -0.86 -3.63
C LEU A 37 10.31 -0.87 -4.25
N GLN A 38 10.45 -1.51 -5.40
CA GLN A 38 11.68 -1.51 -6.17
C GLN A 38 11.45 -0.81 -7.50
N ARG A 39 12.48 -0.15 -8.02
CA ARG A 39 12.52 0.45 -9.35
C ARG A 39 13.73 -0.01 -10.15
N SER A 40 13.66 -0.02 -11.47
CA SER A 40 14.81 -0.22 -12.35
C SER A 40 15.62 1.07 -12.41
N GLU A 41 16.92 0.96 -12.16
CA GLU A 41 17.92 2.03 -12.06
C GLU A 41 17.48 3.40 -12.63
N GLN A 42 17.19 4.35 -11.75
CA GLN A 42 16.94 5.75 -12.11
C GLN A 42 17.91 6.68 -11.38
N SER A 43 18.60 7.54 -12.13
CA SER A 43 19.67 8.43 -11.64
C SER A 43 19.18 9.71 -10.94
N SER A 44 17.87 9.86 -10.68
CA SER A 44 17.31 11.05 -10.04
C SER A 44 16.26 10.69 -8.98
N ALA A 45 16.21 11.50 -7.91
CA ALA A 45 15.15 11.43 -6.92
C ALA A 45 13.80 11.71 -7.60
N THR A 46 12.89 10.75 -7.55
CA THR A 46 11.53 10.84 -8.06
C THR A 46 10.58 10.28 -6.99
N SER A 47 9.34 10.73 -7.02
CA SER A 47 8.23 10.16 -6.26
C SER A 47 7.43 9.20 -7.13
N LEU A 48 6.75 8.26 -6.49
CA LEU A 48 5.70 7.46 -7.09
C LEU A 48 4.37 7.77 -6.40
N ASP A 49 3.35 8.11 -7.18
CA ASP A 49 2.00 8.25 -6.66
C ASP A 49 1.43 6.86 -6.44
N LEU A 50 1.01 6.62 -5.22
CA LEU A 50 0.42 5.36 -4.80
C LEU A 50 -0.97 5.61 -4.26
N ARG A 51 -1.82 4.61 -4.38
CA ARG A 51 -3.03 4.53 -3.56
C ARG A 51 -3.23 3.10 -3.13
N ILE A 52 -3.86 2.96 -1.97
CA ILE A 52 -4.20 1.66 -1.40
C ILE A 52 -5.71 1.60 -1.31
N ARG A 53 -6.30 0.52 -1.82
CA ARG A 53 -7.75 0.32 -1.77
C ARG A 53 -8.09 -1.00 -1.10
N ALA A 54 -9.02 -0.96 -0.18
CA ALA A 54 -9.56 -2.15 0.45
C ALA A 54 -10.80 -2.65 -0.29
N SER A 55 -11.02 -3.97 -0.28
CA SER A 55 -12.24 -4.59 -0.81
C SER A 55 -13.48 -4.36 0.06
N SER A 56 -13.32 -3.78 1.25
CA SER A 56 -14.36 -3.42 2.21
C SER A 56 -13.86 -2.29 3.11
N PRO A 57 -14.74 -1.50 3.74
CA PRO A 57 -14.32 -0.34 4.55
C PRO A 57 -13.25 -0.69 5.59
N ALA A 58 -12.13 0.01 5.51
CA ALA A 58 -10.99 -0.22 6.38
C ALA A 58 -10.18 1.06 6.54
N ARG A 59 -9.73 1.32 7.76
CA ARG A 59 -8.72 2.33 8.00
C ARG A 59 -7.36 1.82 7.55
N ILE A 60 -6.68 2.59 6.72
CA ILE A 60 -5.34 2.29 6.22
C ILE A 60 -4.43 3.46 6.55
N GLU A 61 -3.35 3.19 7.28
CA GLU A 61 -2.30 4.17 7.55
C GLU A 61 -1.02 3.71 6.89
N ALA A 62 -0.31 4.62 6.24
CA ALA A 62 0.93 4.31 5.55
C ALA A 62 2.09 5.11 6.14
N TYR A 63 3.20 4.42 6.37
CA TYR A 63 4.41 4.96 6.95
C TYR A 63 5.62 4.64 6.08
N SER A 64 6.58 5.57 6.01
CA SER A 64 7.87 5.27 5.42
C SER A 64 8.66 4.26 6.26
N GLY A 65 9.73 3.69 5.70
CA GLY A 65 10.64 2.81 6.44
C GLY A 65 11.26 3.41 7.71
N ASP A 66 11.28 4.73 7.83
CA ASP A 66 11.76 5.46 9.01
C ASP A 66 10.63 5.74 10.04
N GLY A 67 9.40 5.30 9.75
CA GLY A 67 8.22 5.48 10.61
C GLY A 67 7.51 6.82 10.46
N GLU A 68 7.85 7.63 9.46
CA GLU A 68 7.14 8.88 9.19
C GLU A 68 5.80 8.61 8.50
N LEU A 69 4.73 9.20 9.03
CA LEU A 69 3.40 9.10 8.43
C LEU A 69 3.39 9.71 7.02
N ILE A 70 2.89 8.96 6.04
CA ILE A 70 2.67 9.40 4.66
C ILE A 70 1.21 9.81 4.49
N PHE A 71 0.28 8.92 4.85
CA PHE A 71 -1.14 9.19 4.80
C PHE A 71 -1.95 8.34 5.78
N ILE A 72 -3.19 8.77 5.99
CA ILE A 72 -4.29 8.02 6.58
C ILE A 72 -5.45 8.09 5.59
N ASP A 73 -5.93 6.93 5.19
CA ASP A 73 -7.20 6.73 4.49
C ASP A 73 -8.18 6.13 5.50
N ALA A 74 -9.24 6.87 5.83
CA ALA A 74 -10.14 6.51 6.91
C ALA A 74 -11.16 5.43 6.52
N ASP A 75 -11.46 5.28 5.23
CA ASP A 75 -12.44 4.31 4.72
C ASP A 75 -11.86 3.30 3.71
N GLY A 76 -10.61 3.50 3.28
CA GLY A 76 -9.85 2.56 2.47
C GLY A 76 -10.27 2.59 1.01
N ASP A 77 -10.84 3.69 0.53
CA ASP A 77 -11.33 3.82 -0.85
C ASP A 77 -10.24 4.30 -1.84
N GLY A 78 -9.07 4.68 -1.32
CA GLY A 78 -7.93 5.19 -2.08
C GLY A 78 -8.09 6.64 -2.52
N THR A 79 -9.05 7.36 -1.94
CA THR A 79 -9.26 8.79 -2.10
C THR A 79 -9.00 9.47 -0.74
N PHE A 80 -8.43 10.66 -0.76
CA PHE A 80 -8.04 11.38 0.46
C PHE A 80 -8.96 12.57 0.74
N THR A 81 -10.27 12.32 0.62
CA THR A 81 -11.30 13.37 0.67
C THR A 81 -12.40 13.15 1.70
N SER A 82 -12.45 11.96 2.30
CA SER A 82 -13.38 11.59 3.35
C SER A 82 -12.99 12.21 4.71
N PRO A 83 -13.97 12.44 5.60
CA PRO A 83 -13.68 12.87 6.97
C PRO A 83 -12.80 11.84 7.70
N GLY A 84 -11.64 12.28 8.18
CA GLY A 84 -10.68 11.42 8.87
C GLY A 84 -9.44 11.09 8.05
N ASP A 85 -9.46 11.40 6.75
CA ASP A 85 -8.30 11.27 5.88
C ASP A 85 -7.24 12.31 6.23
N ILE A 86 -5.98 11.91 6.10
CA ILE A 86 -4.82 12.76 6.28
C ILE A 86 -3.87 12.47 5.14
N LEU A 87 -3.53 13.48 4.35
CA LEU A 87 -2.49 13.41 3.34
C LEU A 87 -1.33 14.30 3.78
N ARG A 88 -0.20 13.69 4.17
CA ARG A 88 0.97 14.42 4.69
C ARG A 88 2.05 14.61 3.63
N SER A 89 2.18 13.65 2.72
CA SER A 89 3.16 13.66 1.63
C SER A 89 2.45 13.84 0.29
N ASP A 90 2.33 15.08 -0.17
CA ASP A 90 1.78 15.46 -1.49
C ASP A 90 2.55 16.69 -1.98
N THR A 91 3.64 16.41 -2.69
CA THR A 91 4.70 17.34 -3.10
C THR A 91 4.28 18.11 -4.35
N ASP A 92 3.50 17.49 -5.22
CA ASP A 92 2.98 18.07 -6.46
C ASP A 92 1.52 18.58 -6.35
N SER A 93 0.89 18.41 -5.19
CA SER A 93 -0.46 18.92 -4.87
C SER A 93 -1.54 18.36 -5.80
N ASP A 94 -1.39 17.09 -6.19
CA ASP A 94 -2.33 16.41 -7.09
C ASP A 94 -3.44 15.66 -6.32
N GLY A 95 -3.32 15.60 -4.98
CA GLY A 95 -4.27 14.91 -4.10
C GLY A 95 -3.95 13.44 -3.88
N HIS A 96 -2.78 12.97 -4.30
CA HIS A 96 -2.31 11.60 -4.12
C HIS A 96 -1.01 11.56 -3.30
N PRO A 97 -0.80 10.49 -2.51
CA PRO A 97 0.39 10.38 -1.71
C PRO A 97 1.57 10.01 -2.56
N ASN A 98 2.61 10.83 -2.46
CA ASN A 98 3.89 10.51 -3.05
C ASN A 98 4.72 9.68 -2.07
N VAL A 99 5.21 8.51 -2.53
CA VAL A 99 6.25 7.76 -1.81
C VAL A 99 7.63 8.12 -2.40
N PRO A 100 8.56 8.66 -1.60
CA PRO A 100 9.86 9.06 -2.10
C PRO A 100 10.77 7.85 -2.32
N PHE A 101 11.54 7.89 -3.41
CA PHE A 101 12.77 7.10 -3.56
C PHE A 101 13.97 7.99 -3.25
N LEU A 102 14.84 7.53 -2.33
CA LEU A 102 16.08 8.24 -2.03
C LEU A 102 17.01 8.25 -3.24
N THR A 103 17.81 9.30 -3.39
CA THR A 103 18.88 9.37 -4.40
C THR A 103 19.83 8.18 -4.24
N ASP A 104 20.19 7.54 -5.36
CA ASP A 104 21.02 6.33 -5.40
C ASP A 104 20.42 5.11 -4.67
N SER A 105 19.12 5.14 -4.36
CA SER A 105 18.35 3.98 -3.95
C SER A 105 17.34 3.59 -5.03
N ASP A 106 17.38 2.30 -5.37
CA ASP A 106 16.38 1.66 -6.23
C ASP A 106 15.24 1.03 -5.43
N SER A 107 15.20 1.29 -4.12
CA SER A 107 14.16 0.77 -3.25
C SER A 107 13.65 1.78 -2.23
N SER A 108 12.38 1.65 -1.89
CA SER A 108 11.72 2.34 -0.78
C SER A 108 10.90 1.32 0.00
N SER A 109 10.76 1.52 1.30
CA SER A 109 9.96 0.64 2.15
C SER A 109 8.76 1.38 2.70
N LEU A 110 7.65 0.66 2.77
CA LEU A 110 6.35 1.16 3.16
C LEU A 110 5.76 0.20 4.19
N GLU A 111 5.37 0.71 5.35
CA GLU A 111 4.56 -0.03 6.32
C GLU A 111 3.11 0.42 6.18
N LEU A 112 2.21 -0.54 5.96
CA LEU A 112 0.78 -0.34 5.96
C LEU A 112 0.20 -0.89 7.25
N MET A 113 -0.50 -0.04 8.00
CA MET A 113 -1.26 -0.43 9.18
C MET A 113 -2.74 -0.45 8.82
N ILE A 114 -3.37 -1.61 8.94
CA ILE A 114 -4.70 -1.86 8.37
C ILE A 114 -5.65 -2.33 9.47
N LEU A 115 -6.78 -1.66 9.60
CA LEU A 115 -7.87 -2.03 10.52
C LEU A 115 -9.20 -2.02 9.78
N PRO A 116 -9.88 -3.17 9.64
CA PRO A 116 -11.19 -3.20 9.02
C PRO A 116 -12.20 -2.50 9.95
N GLU A 117 -13.15 -1.75 9.39
CA GLU A 117 -14.19 -1.10 10.20
C GLU A 117 -15.09 -2.14 10.88
N SER A 118 -15.30 -3.28 10.21
CA SER A 118 -15.99 -4.45 10.73
C SER A 118 -15.42 -5.72 10.12
N LEU A 119 -15.68 -6.86 10.76
CA LEU A 119 -15.27 -8.16 10.21
C LEU A 119 -15.75 -8.33 8.76
N PRO A 120 -14.85 -8.57 7.78
CA PRO A 120 -15.25 -8.81 6.41
C PRO A 120 -16.19 -10.00 6.30
N VAL A 121 -17.19 -9.92 5.41
CA VAL A 121 -18.30 -10.90 5.31
C VAL A 121 -17.81 -12.34 5.03
N ASN A 122 -16.72 -12.48 4.27
CA ASN A 122 -16.08 -13.75 3.95
C ASN A 122 -14.85 -14.03 4.82
N GLY A 123 -14.60 -13.22 5.86
CA GLY A 123 -13.39 -13.27 6.67
C GLY A 123 -12.13 -12.87 5.91
N MET A 124 -12.23 -12.24 4.73
CA MET A 124 -11.08 -11.84 3.92
C MET A 124 -11.17 -10.36 3.56
N LEU A 125 -10.06 -9.65 3.70
CA LEU A 125 -9.91 -8.27 3.23
C LEU A 125 -8.79 -8.22 2.20
N ASP A 126 -9.13 -7.87 0.96
CA ASP A 126 -8.14 -7.66 -0.09
C ASP A 126 -7.69 -6.20 -0.07
N ILE A 127 -6.38 -6.00 -0.19
CA ILE A 127 -5.71 -4.71 -0.14
C ILE A 127 -4.96 -4.55 -1.46
N HIS A 128 -5.51 -3.72 -2.33
CA HIS A 128 -4.94 -3.41 -3.63
C HIS A 128 -3.96 -2.26 -3.50
N ILE A 129 -2.70 -2.51 -3.82
CA ILE A 129 -1.69 -1.47 -3.96
C ILE A 129 -1.61 -1.10 -5.44
N GLU A 130 -1.83 0.18 -5.73
CA GLU A 130 -1.90 0.70 -7.08
C GLU A 130 -0.97 1.90 -7.23
N SER A 131 -0.24 1.97 -8.35
CA SER A 131 0.56 3.14 -8.72
C SER A 131 0.00 3.86 -9.94
N GLN A 132 0.28 5.15 -10.03
CA GLN A 132 -0.11 5.97 -11.17
C GLN A 132 0.85 5.75 -12.34
N SER A 133 0.28 5.62 -13.55
CA SER A 133 1.01 5.54 -14.81
C SER A 133 0.38 6.47 -15.85
N ASP A 134 1.02 6.63 -17.01
CA ASP A 134 0.46 7.39 -18.14
C ASP A 134 -0.91 6.87 -18.63
N GLN A 135 -1.24 5.61 -18.31
CA GLN A 135 -2.52 4.98 -18.67
C GLN A 135 -3.55 5.01 -17.53
N GLY A 136 -3.22 5.68 -16.41
CA GLY A 136 -4.01 5.73 -15.19
C GLY A 136 -3.47 4.79 -14.11
N TRP A 137 -4.31 4.49 -13.13
CA TRP A 137 -3.98 3.62 -11.99
C TRP A 137 -3.80 2.17 -12.43
N ARG A 138 -2.66 1.59 -12.05
CA ARG A 138 -2.31 0.20 -12.28
C ARG A 138 -2.21 -0.54 -10.96
N SER A 139 -2.82 -1.71 -10.85
CA SER A 139 -2.63 -2.58 -9.68
C SER A 139 -1.29 -3.30 -9.77
N ASP A 140 -0.43 -3.08 -8.77
CA ASP A 140 0.90 -3.66 -8.69
C ASP A 140 0.92 -4.91 -7.80
N SER A 141 0.12 -4.91 -6.73
CA SER A 141 -0.02 -6.07 -5.84
C SER A 141 -1.38 -6.08 -5.14
N VAL A 142 -1.75 -7.26 -4.66
CA VAL A 142 -2.95 -7.48 -3.84
C VAL A 142 -2.57 -8.37 -2.67
N ASP A 143 -2.77 -7.87 -1.46
CA ASP A 143 -2.64 -8.66 -0.24
C ASP A 143 -4.00 -9.08 0.27
N THR A 144 -4.12 -10.32 0.73
CA THR A 144 -5.33 -10.81 1.39
C THR A 144 -5.07 -11.05 2.86
N ILE A 145 -5.81 -10.35 3.74
CA ILE A 145 -5.79 -10.55 5.19
C ILE A 145 -6.96 -11.43 5.60
N HIS A 146 -6.69 -12.52 6.31
CA HIS A 146 -7.70 -13.43 6.83
C HIS A 146 -8.07 -13.07 8.27
N TYR A 147 -9.33 -12.76 8.53
CA TYR A 147 -9.86 -12.51 9.87
C TYR A 147 -10.63 -13.72 10.38
N HIS A 148 -10.39 -14.06 11.64
CA HIS A 148 -11.12 -15.11 12.37
C HIS A 148 -11.95 -14.49 13.50
N GLU A 149 -13.13 -15.04 13.75
CA GLU A 149 -13.98 -14.70 14.90
C GLU A 149 -13.41 -15.21 16.23
#